data_AF-A0A3D3RAR1-F1
#
_entry.id   AF-A0A3D3RAR1-F1
#
_cell.length_a   1.000
_cell.length_b   1.000
_cell.length_c   1.000
_cell.angle_alpha   90.00
_cell.angle_beta   90.00
_cell.angle_gamma   90.00
#
_symmetry.space_group_name_H-M   'P 1'
#
loop_
_entity.id
_entity.type
_entity.pdbx_description
1 polymer ?
#
loop_
_entity_poly.entity_id
_entity_poly.type
_entity_poly.pdbx_seq_one_letter_code
_entity_poly.pdbx_strand_id
1 'polypeptide(L)'
;MKLLSLCLFLTASLLLLDHNSALAEPYNPLKTIENSSSKPIDITMRDKNRDRDIPLRIYLPAQKQAAPVVLFSHGLGGSRTGCQYLGEHWSARGYVVVYMQHAGSDEAVWKQAPLLERLKAMNAATTVQNTVDRYQDVSA
;
A
#
# COMPACT_ATOMS: atom_id res chain seq x y z
N MET A 1 22.38 60.46 -14.14
CA MET A 1 23.32 59.34 -13.90
C MET A 1 22.86 58.33 -12.83
N LYS A 2 22.29 58.77 -11.69
CA LYS A 2 21.82 57.84 -10.63
C LYS A 2 20.64 56.94 -11.01
N LEU A 3 19.68 57.42 -11.83
CA LEU A 3 18.55 56.61 -12.30
C LEU A 3 18.96 55.48 -13.26
N LEU A 4 19.93 55.74 -14.14
CA LEU A 4 20.43 54.75 -15.10
C LEU A 4 21.16 53.60 -14.38
N SER A 5 21.90 53.93 -13.33
CA SER A 5 22.62 52.95 -12.51
C SER A 5 21.64 52.08 -11.70
N LEU A 6 20.57 52.66 -11.14
CA LEU A 6 19.53 51.91 -10.42
C LEU A 6 18.76 50.94 -11.34
N CYS A 7 18.42 51.35 -12.56
CA CYS A 7 17.81 50.45 -13.55
C CYS A 7 18.77 49.32 -13.96
N LEU A 8 20.07 49.60 -14.11
CA LEU A 8 21.07 48.59 -14.46
C LEU A 8 21.29 47.58 -13.32
N PHE A 9 21.21 48.02 -12.06
CA PHE A 9 21.27 47.14 -10.90
C PHE A 9 20.01 46.28 -10.74
N LEU A 10 18.80 46.82 -11.01
CA LEU A 10 17.57 46.03 -10.98
C LEU A 10 17.51 44.99 -12.10
N THR A 11 17.98 45.31 -13.31
CA THR A 11 18.03 44.34 -14.41
C THR A 11 19.11 43.28 -14.19
N ALA A 12 20.26 43.64 -13.63
CA ALA A 12 21.28 42.67 -13.21
C ALA A 12 20.76 41.74 -12.09
N SER A 13 19.99 42.27 -11.14
CA SER A 13 19.38 41.46 -10.07
C SER A 13 18.27 40.53 -10.59
N LEU A 14 17.56 40.91 -11.66
CA LEU A 14 16.57 40.05 -12.33
C LEU A 14 17.23 38.93 -13.15
N LEU A 15 18.44 39.15 -13.68
CA LEU A 15 19.22 38.15 -14.41
C LEU A 15 20.01 37.20 -13.50
N LEU A 16 20.20 37.56 -12.23
CA LEU A 16 20.80 36.72 -11.18
C LEU A 16 19.78 35.91 -10.38
N LEU A 17 18.48 36.08 -10.65
CA LEU A 17 17.48 35.09 -10.27
C LEU A 17 17.67 33.89 -11.20
N ASP A 18 18.65 33.05 -10.85
CA ASP A 18 18.75 31.71 -11.40
C ASP A 18 17.35 31.10 -11.34
N HIS A 19 16.77 30.87 -12.52
CA HIS A 19 15.71 29.89 -12.68
C HIS A 19 16.35 28.52 -12.42
N ASN A 20 16.71 28.26 -11.17
CA ASN A 20 16.73 26.93 -10.60
C ASN A 20 15.27 26.48 -10.60
N SER A 21 14.74 26.19 -11.79
CA SER A 21 13.71 25.19 -11.95
C SER A 21 14.31 23.96 -11.29
N ALA A 22 13.95 23.72 -10.03
CA ALA A 22 14.24 22.47 -9.36
C ALA A 22 13.56 21.41 -10.23
N LEU A 23 14.31 20.83 -11.18
CA LEU A 23 13.86 19.68 -11.93
C LEU A 23 13.64 18.64 -10.84
N ALA A 24 12.37 18.32 -10.60
CA ALA A 24 12.03 17.26 -9.66
C ALA A 24 12.84 16.03 -10.08
N GLU A 25 13.59 15.47 -9.14
CA GLU A 25 14.29 14.21 -9.34
C GLU A 25 13.35 13.23 -10.07
N PRO A 26 13.79 12.59 -11.17
CA PRO A 26 12.94 11.68 -11.92
C PRO A 26 12.32 10.64 -10.98
N TYR A 27 11.02 10.41 -11.13
CA TYR A 27 10.32 9.44 -10.29
C TYR A 27 10.98 8.05 -10.42
N ASN A 28 11.59 7.59 -9.33
CA ASN A 28 12.14 6.25 -9.24
C ASN A 28 11.22 5.37 -8.38
N PRO A 29 10.46 4.43 -8.98
CA PRO A 29 9.58 3.55 -8.24
C PRO A 29 10.35 2.59 -7.31
N LEU A 30 11.63 2.31 -7.58
CA LEU A 30 12.43 1.37 -6.79
C LEU A 30 13.18 2.03 -5.62
N LYS A 31 13.22 3.37 -5.55
CA LYS A 31 13.86 4.09 -4.45
C LYS A 31 13.13 3.81 -3.13
N THR A 32 13.88 3.51 -2.08
CA THR A 32 13.37 3.28 -0.72
C THR A 32 14.10 4.15 0.28
N ILE A 33 13.54 4.32 1.48
CA ILE A 33 14.21 4.98 2.60
C ILE A 33 15.10 3.93 3.27
N GLU A 34 16.39 4.22 3.45
CA GLU A 34 17.33 3.27 4.07
C GLU A 34 16.91 2.93 5.52
N ASN A 35 17.18 1.69 5.96
CA ASN A 35 16.86 1.16 7.30
C ASN A 35 15.36 1.16 7.67
N SER A 36 14.48 0.99 6.68
CA SER A 36 13.03 1.14 6.85
C SER A 36 12.25 -0.15 7.16
N SER A 37 12.91 -1.31 7.19
CA SER A 37 12.23 -2.60 7.35
C SER A 37 11.95 -2.93 8.82
N SER A 38 10.67 -3.03 9.17
CA SER A 38 10.20 -3.59 10.43
C SER A 38 9.47 -4.91 10.18
N LYS A 39 9.49 -5.82 11.16
CA LYS A 39 8.70 -7.06 11.05
C LYS A 39 7.21 -6.71 10.99
N PRO A 40 6.43 -7.35 10.10
CA PRO A 40 5.00 -7.08 10.02
C PRO A 40 4.29 -7.52 11.31
N ILE A 41 3.18 -6.85 11.60
CA ILE A 41 2.32 -7.11 12.76
C ILE A 41 1.07 -7.82 12.26
N ASP A 42 0.73 -8.96 12.88
CA ASP A 42 -0.52 -9.66 12.60
C ASP A 42 -1.54 -9.34 13.70
N ILE A 43 -2.73 -8.89 13.31
CA ILE A 43 -3.87 -8.65 14.21
C ILE A 43 -5.13 -9.28 13.63
N THR A 44 -6.21 -9.35 14.41
CA THR A 44 -7.53 -9.76 13.90
C THR A 44 -8.57 -8.72 14.25
N MET A 45 -9.23 -8.19 13.23
CA MET A 45 -10.41 -7.35 13.37
C MET A 45 -11.66 -8.22 13.44
N ARG A 46 -12.61 -7.85 14.30
CA ARG A 46 -13.87 -8.58 14.49
C ARG A 46 -15.03 -7.75 13.98
N ASP A 47 -15.66 -8.19 12.89
CA ASP A 47 -16.96 -7.67 12.47
C ASP A 47 -18.05 -8.32 13.33
N LYS A 48 -18.50 -7.58 14.34
CA LYS A 48 -19.51 -8.06 15.29
C LYS A 48 -20.88 -8.27 14.66
N ASN A 49 -21.22 -7.52 13.60
CA ASN A 49 -22.53 -7.60 12.96
C ASN A 49 -22.66 -8.87 12.11
N ARG A 50 -21.57 -9.28 11.47
CA ARG A 50 -21.50 -10.50 10.64
C ARG A 50 -20.91 -11.70 11.36
N ASP A 51 -20.55 -11.54 12.64
CA ASP A 51 -19.86 -12.55 13.44
C ASP A 51 -18.61 -13.11 12.71
N ARG A 52 -17.83 -12.21 12.10
CA ARG A 52 -16.75 -12.58 11.16
C ARG A 52 -15.39 -12.02 11.59
N ASP A 53 -14.37 -12.89 11.54
CA ASP A 53 -12.97 -12.51 11.80
C ASP A 53 -12.30 -12.09 10.49
N ILE A 54 -11.59 -10.97 10.56
CA ILE A 54 -10.84 -10.39 9.44
C ILE A 54 -9.40 -10.24 9.91
N PRO A 55 -8.59 -11.31 9.79
CA PRO A 55 -7.21 -11.22 10.19
C PRO A 55 -6.38 -10.40 9.19
N LEU A 56 -5.53 -9.53 9.73
CA LEU A 56 -4.76 -8.53 9.02
C LEU A 56 -3.27 -8.76 9.21
N ARG A 57 -2.48 -8.32 8.23
CA ARG A 57 -1.02 -8.19 8.34
C ARG A 57 -0.62 -6.76 8.00
N ILE A 58 0.08 -6.10 8.90
CA ILE A 58 0.39 -4.67 8.82
C ILE A 58 1.89 -4.47 8.71
N TYR A 59 2.34 -3.78 7.66
CA TYR A 59 3.69 -3.27 7.52
C TYR A 59 3.69 -1.79 7.90
N LEU A 60 4.50 -1.42 8.88
CA LEU A 60 4.66 -0.04 9.32
C LEU A 60 5.92 0.57 8.70
N PRO A 61 5.88 1.84 8.26
CA PRO A 61 7.08 2.55 7.87
C PRO A 61 7.96 2.81 9.10
N ALA A 62 9.25 3.08 8.90
CA ALA A 62 10.15 3.41 10.01
C ALA A 62 9.81 4.75 10.69
N GLN A 63 9.17 5.66 9.95
CA GLN A 63 8.66 6.91 10.49
C GLN A 63 7.49 6.66 11.44
N LYS A 64 7.48 7.34 12.58
CA LYS A 64 6.41 7.21 13.60
C LYS A 64 5.29 8.23 13.46
N GLN A 65 5.37 9.12 12.47
CA GLN A 65 4.34 10.09 12.15
C GLN A 65 3.16 9.42 11.41
N ALA A 66 2.02 10.10 11.38
CA ALA A 66 0.91 9.68 10.53
C ALA A 66 1.37 9.53 9.07
N ALA A 67 0.97 8.44 8.43
CA ALA A 67 1.40 8.05 7.11
C ALA A 67 0.19 7.62 6.26
N PRO A 68 0.25 7.79 4.92
CA PRO A 68 -0.78 7.29 4.03
C PRO A 68 -0.92 5.77 4.14
N VAL A 69 -2.17 5.28 4.06
CA VAL A 69 -2.50 3.86 4.19
C VAL A 69 -2.77 3.25 2.82
N VAL A 70 -2.17 2.09 2.55
CA VAL A 70 -2.47 1.22 1.42
C VAL A 70 -3.17 -0.03 1.95
N LEU A 71 -4.42 -0.26 1.50
CA LEU A 71 -5.11 -1.52 1.74
C LEU A 71 -4.82 -2.48 0.58
N PHE A 72 -4.34 -3.68 0.90
CA PHE A 72 -4.05 -4.73 -0.06
C PHE A 72 -5.00 -5.91 0.13
N SER A 73 -5.68 -6.28 -0.95
CA SER A 73 -6.61 -7.40 -1.00
C SER A 73 -6.07 -8.46 -1.98
N HIS A 74 -5.88 -9.69 -1.51
CA HIS A 74 -5.33 -10.77 -2.32
C HIS A 74 -6.33 -11.29 -3.36
N GLY A 75 -5.86 -11.87 -4.47
CA GLY A 75 -6.74 -12.57 -5.43
C GLY A 75 -7.40 -13.83 -4.86
N LEU A 76 -8.24 -14.49 -5.67
CA LEU A 76 -8.87 -15.77 -5.31
C LEU A 76 -7.83 -16.80 -4.85
N GLY A 77 -8.08 -17.48 -3.73
CA GLY A 77 -7.18 -18.50 -3.19
C GLY A 77 -5.91 -17.93 -2.56
N GLY A 78 -5.82 -16.60 -2.42
CA GLY A 78 -4.65 -15.90 -1.88
C GLY A 78 -4.61 -15.83 -0.35
N SER A 79 -3.62 -15.10 0.16
CA SER A 79 -3.38 -14.93 1.60
C SER A 79 -2.82 -13.55 1.91
N ARG A 80 -3.11 -13.04 3.12
CA ARG A 80 -2.49 -11.82 3.67
C ARG A 80 -0.97 -11.92 3.82
N THR A 81 -0.40 -13.13 3.72
CA THR A 81 1.05 -13.37 3.75
C THR A 81 1.67 -13.47 2.35
N GLY A 82 0.86 -13.47 1.29
CA GLY A 82 1.33 -13.44 -0.10
C GLY A 82 1.86 -12.05 -0.49
N CYS A 83 2.59 -11.96 -1.59
CA CYS A 83 3.12 -10.70 -2.14
C CYS A 83 3.89 -9.84 -1.12
N GLN A 84 4.53 -10.45 -0.11
CA GLN A 84 5.23 -9.76 0.98
C GLN A 84 6.19 -8.66 0.51
N TYR A 85 6.88 -8.88 -0.61
CA TYR A 85 7.79 -7.91 -1.21
C TYR A 85 7.13 -6.54 -1.49
N LEU A 86 5.83 -6.49 -1.80
CA LEU A 86 5.10 -5.23 -2.00
C LEU A 86 4.88 -4.50 -0.67
N GLY A 87 4.56 -5.24 0.40
CA GLY A 87 4.36 -4.68 1.74
C GLY A 87 5.64 -4.09 2.30
N GLU A 88 6.75 -4.82 2.15
CA GLU A 88 8.10 -4.35 2.48
C GLU A 88 8.47 -3.12 1.65
N HIS A 89 8.25 -3.16 0.34
CA HIS A 89 8.62 -2.07 -0.55
C HIS A 89 7.82 -0.77 -0.30
N TRP A 90 6.50 -0.84 -0.16
CA TRP A 90 5.69 0.35 0.09
C TRP A 90 5.87 0.88 1.50
N SER A 91 6.04 0.04 2.52
CA SER A 91 6.37 0.52 3.87
C SER A 91 7.75 1.19 3.92
N ALA A 92 8.72 0.66 3.18
CA ALA A 92 10.01 1.29 2.99
C ALA A 92 9.97 2.66 2.28
N ARG A 93 8.83 2.99 1.67
CA ARG A 93 8.55 4.28 1.01
C ARG A 93 7.67 5.20 1.84
N GLY A 94 7.39 4.85 3.10
CA GLY A 94 6.64 5.70 4.03
C GLY A 94 5.13 5.46 4.08
N TYR A 95 4.64 4.33 3.56
CA TYR A 95 3.23 3.95 3.64
C TYR A 95 2.98 2.98 4.80
N VAL A 96 1.83 3.07 5.46
CA VAL A 96 1.30 1.95 6.24
C VAL A 96 0.61 1.00 5.26
N VAL A 97 0.99 -0.27 5.25
CA VAL A 97 0.42 -1.25 4.31
C VAL A 97 -0.35 -2.31 5.09
N VAL A 98 -1.64 -2.44 4.84
CA VAL A 98 -2.53 -3.38 5.53
C VAL A 98 -3.01 -4.43 4.55
N TYR A 99 -2.55 -5.66 4.75
CA TYR A 99 -2.98 -6.84 4.00
C TYR A 99 -4.18 -7.45 4.70
N MET A 100 -5.27 -7.63 3.96
CA MET A 100 -6.52 -8.16 4.47
C MET A 100 -6.69 -9.62 4.07
N GLN A 101 -7.13 -10.45 5.01
CA GLN A 101 -7.56 -11.81 4.74
C GLN A 101 -9.07 -11.82 4.47
N HIS A 102 -9.50 -12.50 3.42
CA HIS A 102 -10.91 -12.63 3.07
C HIS A 102 -11.39 -14.08 3.10
N ALA A 103 -11.87 -14.52 4.28
CA ALA A 103 -12.42 -15.86 4.48
C ALA A 103 -13.49 -16.21 3.43
N GLY A 104 -13.40 -17.42 2.87
CA GLY A 104 -14.31 -17.90 1.83
C GLY A 104 -13.85 -17.63 0.40
N SER A 105 -12.84 -16.77 0.20
CA SER A 105 -12.20 -16.54 -1.11
C SER A 105 -10.67 -16.64 -1.07
N ASP A 106 -10.14 -17.15 0.04
CA ASP A 106 -8.73 -17.21 0.36
C ASP A 106 -8.14 -18.62 0.22
N GLU A 107 -6.87 -18.79 0.60
CA GLU A 107 -6.15 -20.04 0.47
C GLU A 107 -6.82 -21.24 1.18
N ALA A 108 -7.65 -20.99 2.19
CA ALA A 108 -8.39 -22.05 2.88
C ALA A 108 -9.35 -22.78 1.94
N VAL A 109 -9.85 -22.12 0.87
CA VAL A 109 -10.79 -22.73 -0.07
C VAL A 109 -10.20 -23.89 -0.86
N TRP A 110 -8.87 -23.99 -0.99
CA TRP A 110 -8.23 -25.03 -1.78
C TRP A 110 -7.12 -25.80 -1.05
N LYS A 111 -6.50 -25.22 -0.01
CA LYS A 111 -5.34 -25.85 0.66
C LYS A 111 -5.63 -27.26 1.18
N GLN A 112 -6.85 -27.49 1.67
CA GLN A 112 -7.27 -28.78 2.22
C GLN A 112 -7.93 -29.70 1.17
N ALA A 113 -8.23 -29.19 -0.03
CA ALA A 113 -8.83 -29.98 -1.08
C ALA A 113 -7.81 -30.95 -1.71
N PRO A 114 -8.23 -32.17 -2.14
CA PRO A 114 -7.40 -33.05 -2.94
C PRO A 114 -6.86 -32.34 -4.19
N LEU A 115 -5.64 -32.69 -4.62
CA LEU A 115 -4.94 -31.97 -5.69
C LEU A 115 -5.81 -31.80 -6.96
N LEU A 116 -6.51 -32.85 -7.37
CA LEU A 116 -7.37 -32.85 -8.56
C LEU A 116 -8.65 -32.02 -8.40
N GLU A 117 -9.04 -31.69 -7.16
CA GLU A 117 -10.25 -30.91 -6.86
C GLU A 117 -9.97 -29.44 -6.59
N ARG A 118 -8.71 -29.02 -6.45
CA ARG A 118 -8.35 -27.63 -6.09
C ARG A 118 -8.92 -26.58 -7.04
N LEU A 119 -8.86 -26.82 -8.35
CA LEU A 119 -9.45 -25.92 -9.35
C LEU A 119 -10.97 -25.80 -9.17
N LYS A 120 -11.65 -26.93 -8.95
CA LYS A 120 -13.08 -26.96 -8.67
C LYS A 120 -13.43 -26.20 -7.39
N ALA A 121 -12.65 -26.39 -6.33
CA ALA A 121 -12.83 -25.72 -5.05
C ALA A 121 -12.63 -24.20 -5.15
N MET A 122 -11.59 -23.74 -5.88
CA MET A 122 -11.40 -22.32 -6.17
C MET A 122 -12.56 -21.74 -7.00
N ASN A 123 -13.01 -22.44 -8.04
CA ASN A 123 -14.16 -22.00 -8.85
C ASN A 123 -15.45 -21.93 -8.03
N ALA A 124 -15.67 -22.85 -7.08
CA ALA A 124 -16.82 -22.80 -6.19
C ALA A 124 -16.80 -21.57 -5.26
N ALA A 125 -15.62 -20.97 -5.02
CA ALA A 125 -15.46 -19.77 -4.21
C ALA A 125 -15.66 -18.45 -5.00
N THR A 126 -15.91 -18.47 -6.31
CA THR A 126 -16.19 -17.25 -7.09
C THR A 126 -17.68 -16.89 -7.06
N THR A 127 -18.20 -16.61 -5.87
CA THR A 127 -19.62 -16.29 -5.66
C THR A 127 -19.84 -14.78 -5.48
N VAL A 128 -21.06 -14.32 -5.79
CA VAL A 128 -21.47 -12.93 -5.50
C VAL A 128 -21.36 -12.63 -4.00
N GLN A 129 -21.72 -13.61 -3.15
CA GLN A 129 -21.63 -13.44 -1.70
C GLN A 129 -20.19 -13.18 -1.26
N ASN A 130 -19.21 -13.94 -1.76
CA ASN A 130 -17.80 -13.70 -1.45
C ASN A 130 -17.34 -12.31 -1.91
N THR A 131 -17.83 -11.81 -3.05
CA THR A 131 -17.53 -10.44 -3.49
C THR A 131 -18.10 -9.40 -2.52
N VAL A 132 -19.36 -9.58 -2.09
CA VAL A 132 -20.00 -8.69 -1.09
C VAL A 132 -19.26 -8.74 0.24
N ASP A 133 -18.93 -9.94 0.71
CA ASP A 133 -18.20 -10.14 1.97
C ASP A 133 -16.85 -9.42 1.94
N ARG A 134 -16.12 -9.51 0.83
CA ARG A 134 -14.84 -8.81 0.64
C ARG A 134 -14.95 -7.30 0.75
N TYR A 135 -16.02 -6.71 0.23
CA TYR A 135 -16.25 -5.27 0.35
C TYR A 135 -16.62 -4.89 1.78
N GLN A 136 -17.45 -5.68 2.43
CA GLN A 136 -17.85 -5.45 3.82
C GLN A 136 -16.71 -5.69 4.82
N ASP A 137 -15.71 -6.51 4.47
CA ASP A 137 -14.51 -6.71 5.29
C ASP A 137 -13.70 -5.40 5.45
N VAL A 138 -13.83 -4.43 4.54
CA VAL A 138 -13.15 -3.12 4.64
C VAL A 138 -13.79 -2.20 5.66
N SER A 139 -15.09 -2.33 5.89
CA SER A 139 -15.87 -1.44 6.78
C SER A 139 -15.92 -1.88 8.24
N ALA A 140 -15.29 -3.01 8.57
CA ALA A 140 -15.36 -3.64 9.89
C ALA A 140 -14.63 -2.88 11.00
#